data_AF-A0A0N7ZAD6-F1
#
_entry.id   AF-A0A0N7ZAD6-F1
#
_cell.length_a   1.000
_cell.length_b   1.000
_cell.length_c   1.000
_cell.angle_alpha   90.00
_cell.angle_beta   90.00
_cell.angle_gamma   90.00
#
_symmetry.space_group_name_H-M   'P 1'
#
loop_
_entity.id
_entity.type
_entity.pdbx_description
1 polymer ?
#
loop_
_entity_poly.entity_id
_entity_poly.type
_entity_poly.pdbx_seq_one_letter_code
_entity_poly.pdbx_strand_id
1 'polypeptide(L)'
;MEQNKFFGNKIWQTVRFLLSALDKVADLEVSRASPVQESHRLQQLGLMDRWIMSHLAALVTTADNTFKAYDLHVVTKAFTTFWHNQLCDVYLESIKAVLRDGTEAERDAALQTLWTCIDTGLRLVAPFMPYLAEELYQRLPRQHGRQQSVMQCSYPLPKEVRLCLSRV
;
A
#
# COMPACT_ATOMS: atom_id res chain seq x y z
N MET A 1 -18.19 -17.95 -7.62
CA MET A 1 -17.00 -18.43 -6.88
C MET A 1 -15.68 -18.22 -7.62
N GLU A 2 -15.65 -18.08 -8.96
CA GLU A 2 -14.40 -17.89 -9.71
C GLU A 2 -13.70 -16.54 -9.44
N GLN A 3 -14.46 -15.49 -9.15
CA GLN A 3 -13.93 -14.14 -8.90
C GLN A 3 -12.92 -14.10 -7.73
N ASN A 4 -13.06 -15.00 -6.74
CA ASN A 4 -12.15 -15.08 -5.58
C ASN A 4 -10.79 -15.70 -5.93
N LYS A 5 -10.70 -16.59 -6.93
CA LYS A 5 -9.42 -17.20 -7.35
C LYS A 5 -8.52 -16.18 -8.04
N PHE A 6 -9.12 -15.26 -8.79
CA PHE A 6 -8.39 -14.19 -9.47
C PHE A 6 -7.90 -13.11 -8.49
N PHE A 7 -8.61 -12.91 -7.37
CA PHE A 7 -8.27 -11.86 -6.41
C PHE A 7 -6.91 -12.08 -5.73
N GLY A 8 -6.68 -13.27 -5.17
CA GLY A 8 -5.40 -13.61 -4.55
C GLY A 8 -4.22 -13.53 -5.54
N ASN A 9 -4.43 -13.97 -6.79
CA ASN A 9 -3.45 -13.82 -7.86
C ASN A 9 -3.17 -12.33 -8.17
N LYS A 10 -4.20 -11.47 -8.20
CA LYS A 10 -4.03 -10.03 -8.43
C LYS A 10 -3.18 -9.39 -7.31
N ILE A 11 -3.45 -9.71 -6.04
CA ILE A 11 -2.61 -9.24 -4.91
C ILE A 11 -1.16 -9.69 -5.09
N TRP A 12 -0.96 -10.97 -5.39
CA TRP A 12 0.39 -11.52 -5.60
C TRP A 12 1.13 -10.81 -6.73
N GLN A 13 0.47 -10.58 -7.87
CA GLN A 13 1.07 -9.88 -9.01
C GLN A 13 1.41 -8.42 -8.69
N THR A 14 0.56 -7.73 -7.92
CA THR A 14 0.82 -6.35 -7.47
C THR A 14 2.06 -6.28 -6.57
N VAL A 15 2.21 -7.21 -5.61
CA VAL A 15 3.40 -7.27 -4.76
C VAL A 15 4.64 -7.62 -5.56
N ARG A 16 4.55 -8.58 -6.49
CA ARG A 16 5.66 -8.95 -7.38
C ARG A 16 6.11 -7.78 -8.24
N PHE A 17 5.18 -6.97 -8.74
CA PHE A 17 5.50 -5.75 -9.49
C PHE A 17 6.32 -4.78 -8.62
N LEU A 18 5.88 -4.51 -7.37
CA LEU A 18 6.63 -3.66 -6.45
C LEU A 18 8.04 -4.20 -6.21
N LEU A 19 8.20 -5.49 -5.92
CA LEU A 19 9.52 -6.09 -5.67
C LEU A 19 10.43 -5.94 -6.90
N SER A 20 9.91 -6.21 -8.10
CA SER A 20 10.67 -6.03 -9.33
C SER A 20 11.06 -4.57 -9.59
N ALA A 21 10.20 -3.63 -9.20
CA ALA A 21 10.51 -2.20 -9.33
C ALA A 21 11.55 -1.75 -8.29
N LEU A 22 11.48 -2.28 -7.07
CA LEU A 22 12.48 -2.02 -6.03
C LEU A 22 13.85 -2.60 -6.37
N ASP A 23 13.93 -3.81 -6.93
CA ASP A 23 15.20 -4.42 -7.34
C ASP A 23 15.93 -3.56 -8.40
N LYS A 24 15.19 -2.90 -9.29
CA LYS A 24 15.75 -1.99 -10.30
C LYS A 24 16.25 -0.67 -9.72
N VAL A 25 15.70 -0.27 -8.57
CA VAL A 25 16.06 0.97 -7.89
C VAL A 25 17.06 0.71 -6.75
N ALA A 26 17.24 -0.53 -6.28
CA ALA A 26 18.19 -0.89 -5.22
C ALA A 26 19.67 -0.67 -5.57
N ASP A 27 20.00 -0.45 -6.86
CA ASP A 27 21.31 0.07 -7.27
C ASP A 27 21.50 1.55 -6.91
N LEU A 28 20.42 2.25 -6.56
CA LEU A 28 20.36 3.57 -5.97
C LEU A 28 20.04 3.38 -4.49
N GLU A 29 20.82 3.99 -3.59
CA GLU A 29 20.64 3.82 -2.15
C GLU A 29 19.31 4.42 -1.70
N VAL A 30 18.21 3.63 -1.78
CA VAL A 30 16.93 3.99 -1.19
C VAL A 30 17.14 4.02 0.32
N SER A 31 17.44 5.22 0.83
CA SER A 31 17.67 5.50 2.23
C SER A 31 16.42 5.10 3.00
N ARG A 32 16.50 3.94 3.64
CA ARG A 32 15.44 3.32 4.44
C ARG A 32 15.10 4.28 5.58
N ALA A 33 13.93 4.89 5.48
CA ALA A 33 13.66 6.17 6.11
C ALA A 33 13.64 6.17 7.65
N SER A 34 14.17 7.26 8.19
CA SER A 34 13.94 7.74 9.55
C SER A 34 12.69 8.65 9.57
N PRO A 35 11.93 8.76 10.68
CA PRO A 35 10.65 9.49 10.75
C PRO A 35 10.69 10.97 10.34
N VAL A 36 11.88 11.59 10.35
CA VAL A 36 12.11 13.01 10.01
C VAL A 36 12.01 13.27 8.50
N GLN A 37 12.22 12.24 7.66
CA GLN A 37 12.16 12.36 6.19
C GLN A 37 10.72 12.26 5.64
N GLU A 38 9.75 11.88 6.48
CA GLU A 38 8.37 11.70 6.05
C GLU A 38 7.72 13.03 5.64
N SER A 39 7.89 14.10 6.41
CA SER A 39 7.26 15.40 6.13
C SER A 39 7.77 16.11 4.88
N HIS A 40 9.06 15.98 4.55
CA HIS A 40 9.64 16.62 3.36
C HIS A 40 9.30 15.84 2.08
N ARG A 41 9.07 14.53 2.18
CA ARG A 41 8.67 13.66 1.06
C ARG A 41 7.22 13.83 0.66
N LEU A 42 6.33 14.12 1.61
CA LEU A 42 4.91 14.41 1.31
C LEU A 42 4.75 15.64 0.38
N GLN A 43 5.68 16.59 0.44
CA GLN A 43 5.70 17.75 -0.45
C GLN A 43 6.07 17.39 -1.90
N GLN A 44 6.82 16.29 -2.09
CA GLN A 44 7.26 15.79 -3.41
C GLN A 44 6.27 14.79 -4.02
N LEU A 45 5.18 14.44 -3.34
CA LEU A 45 4.15 13.56 -3.89
C LEU A 45 3.47 14.19 -5.10
N GLY A 46 3.49 13.46 -6.21
CA GLY A 46 2.75 13.82 -7.42
C GLY A 46 1.23 13.79 -7.16
N LEU A 47 0.47 14.38 -8.09
CA LEU A 47 -0.99 14.41 -8.00
C LEU A 47 -1.59 13.00 -7.85
N MET A 48 -1.03 12.04 -8.58
CA MET A 48 -1.51 10.66 -8.60
C MET A 48 -1.18 9.90 -7.32
N ASP A 49 -0.05 10.19 -6.69
CA ASP A 49 0.33 9.62 -5.39
C ASP A 49 -0.59 10.13 -4.28
N ARG A 50 -0.90 11.43 -4.30
CA ARG A 50 -1.86 12.04 -3.36
C ARG A 50 -3.26 11.45 -3.55
N TRP A 51 -3.66 11.23 -4.80
CA TRP A 51 -4.94 10.62 -5.13
C TRP A 51 -5.06 9.21 -4.54
N ILE A 52 -4.07 8.33 -4.72
CA ILE A 52 -4.17 6.95 -4.18
C ILE A 52 -4.12 6.94 -2.65
N MET A 53 -3.32 7.82 -2.04
CA MET A 53 -3.25 7.94 -0.57
C MET A 53 -4.57 8.42 0.04
N SER A 54 -5.28 9.33 -0.62
CA SER A 54 -6.63 9.75 -0.21
C SER A 54 -7.62 8.57 -0.23
N HIS A 55 -7.57 7.75 -1.28
CA HIS A 55 -8.39 6.55 -1.38
C HIS A 55 -8.04 5.50 -0.33
N LEU A 56 -6.76 5.32 -0.03
CA LEU A 56 -6.30 4.45 1.05
C LEU A 56 -6.83 4.93 2.41
N ALA A 57 -6.77 6.23 2.69
CA ALA A 57 -7.32 6.81 3.92
C ALA A 57 -8.84 6.60 4.04
N ALA A 58 -9.58 6.73 2.93
CA ALA A 58 -11.01 6.45 2.87
C ALA A 58 -11.31 4.96 3.11
N LEU A 59 -10.51 4.05 2.54
CA LEU A 59 -10.62 2.62 2.76
C LEU A 59 -10.40 2.26 4.23
N VAL A 60 -9.34 2.78 4.87
CA VAL A 60 -9.06 2.52 6.29
C VAL A 60 -10.17 3.05 7.19
N THR A 61 -10.72 4.24 6.88
CA THR A 61 -11.89 4.79 7.59
C THR A 61 -13.12 3.89 7.43
N THR A 62 -13.35 3.37 6.23
CA THR A 62 -14.45 2.45 5.95
C THR A 62 -14.26 1.13 6.71
N ALA A 63 -13.04 0.58 6.73
CA ALA A 63 -12.71 -0.62 7.47
C ALA A 63 -12.96 -0.43 8.98
N ASP A 64 -12.43 0.62 9.60
CA ASP A 64 -12.64 0.89 11.04
C ASP A 64 -14.13 0.97 11.41
N ASN A 65 -14.94 1.68 10.62
CA ASN A 65 -16.38 1.80 10.87
C ASN A 65 -17.14 0.48 10.68
N THR A 66 -16.81 -0.28 9.64
CA THR A 66 -17.48 -1.55 9.32
C THR A 66 -17.10 -2.67 10.31
N PHE A 67 -15.86 -2.69 10.80
CA PHE A 67 -15.47 -3.58 11.89
C PHE A 67 -16.24 -3.27 13.18
N LYS A 68 -16.47 -1.99 13.50
CA LYS A 68 -17.31 -1.59 14.65
C LYS A 68 -18.79 -1.97 14.47
N ALA A 69 -19.28 -1.91 13.24
CA ALA A 69 -20.66 -2.27 12.89
C ALA A 69 -20.89 -3.77 12.65
N TYR A 70 -19.82 -4.59 12.68
CA TYR A 70 -19.85 -6.01 12.31
C TYR A 70 -20.27 -6.31 10.85
N ASP A 71 -20.19 -5.32 9.97
CA ASP A 71 -20.56 -5.43 8.55
C ASP A 71 -19.37 -5.84 7.65
N LEU A 72 -18.88 -7.06 7.84
CA LEU A 72 -17.66 -7.56 7.18
C LEU A 72 -17.74 -7.64 5.64
N HIS A 73 -18.95 -7.74 5.09
CA HIS A 73 -19.16 -7.77 3.65
C HIS A 73 -18.83 -6.42 2.99
N VAL A 74 -19.07 -5.30 3.71
CA VAL A 74 -18.81 -3.94 3.19
C VAL A 74 -17.31 -3.69 3.08
N VAL A 75 -16.51 -4.04 4.09
CA VAL A 75 -15.05 -3.87 4.03
C VAL A 75 -14.43 -4.74 2.95
N THR A 76 -14.90 -5.98 2.78
CA THR A 76 -14.38 -6.88 1.74
C THR A 76 -14.62 -6.31 0.35
N LYS A 77 -15.81 -5.74 0.12
CA LYS A 77 -16.17 -5.07 -1.14
C LYS A 77 -15.34 -3.81 -1.34
N ALA A 78 -15.23 -2.95 -0.33
CA ALA A 78 -14.44 -1.71 -0.39
C ALA A 78 -12.97 -2.01 -0.67
N PHE A 79 -12.39 -3.02 -0.02
CA PHE A 79 -11.01 -3.46 -0.25
C PHE A 79 -10.82 -3.97 -1.68
N THR A 80 -11.73 -4.81 -2.18
CA THR A 80 -11.67 -5.31 -3.55
C THR A 80 -11.74 -4.18 -4.56
N THR A 81 -12.64 -3.22 -4.37
CA THR A 81 -12.78 -2.03 -5.22
C THR A 81 -11.52 -1.17 -5.22
N PHE A 82 -10.92 -0.92 -4.04
CA PHE A 82 -9.66 -0.19 -3.94
C PHE A 82 -8.54 -0.94 -4.67
N TRP A 83 -8.35 -2.22 -4.37
CA TRP A 83 -7.22 -2.99 -4.90
C TRP A 83 -7.27 -3.13 -6.42
N HIS A 84 -8.44 -3.48 -6.97
CA HIS A 84 -8.59 -3.64 -8.42
C HIS A 84 -8.66 -2.29 -9.12
N ASN A 85 -9.70 -1.51 -8.83
CA ASN A 85 -10.06 -0.38 -9.69
C ASN A 85 -9.17 0.83 -9.43
N GLN A 86 -8.68 1.02 -8.21
CA GLN A 86 -7.92 2.23 -7.86
C GLN A 86 -6.42 1.98 -7.91
N LEU A 87 -5.96 0.94 -7.21
CA LEU A 87 -4.54 0.61 -7.12
C LEU A 87 -4.04 -0.02 -8.41
N CYS A 88 -4.67 -1.09 -8.91
CA CYS A 88 -4.13 -1.81 -10.07
C CYS A 88 -4.46 -1.15 -11.41
N ASP A 89 -5.71 -0.79 -11.66
CA ASP A 89 -6.12 -0.36 -13.00
C ASP A 89 -5.73 1.10 -13.30
N VAL A 90 -5.59 1.95 -12.26
CA VAL A 90 -5.25 3.36 -12.42
C VAL A 90 -3.84 3.66 -11.89
N TYR A 91 -3.57 3.39 -10.60
CA TYR A 91 -2.29 3.79 -10.01
C TYR A 91 -1.09 3.01 -10.57
N LEU A 92 -1.16 1.68 -10.67
CA LEU A 92 -0.06 0.88 -11.25
C LEU A 92 0.19 1.20 -12.72
N GLU A 93 -0.83 1.56 -13.49
CA GLU A 93 -0.63 1.99 -14.88
C GLU A 93 0.03 3.38 -14.95
N SER A 94 -0.33 4.29 -14.04
CA SER A 94 0.27 5.62 -13.97
C SER A 94 1.75 5.60 -13.56
N ILE A 95 2.12 4.78 -12.57
CA ILE A 95 3.50 4.71 -12.05
C ILE A 95 4.47 4.09 -13.07
N LYS A 96 4.01 3.26 -14.02
CA LYS A 96 4.87 2.70 -15.07
C LYS A 96 5.54 3.79 -15.91
N ALA A 97 4.83 4.88 -16.20
CA ALA A 97 5.40 6.02 -16.93
C ALA A 97 6.45 6.74 -16.07
N VAL A 98 6.18 6.95 -14.78
CA VAL A 98 7.11 7.57 -13.82
C VAL A 98 8.38 6.74 -13.64
N LEU A 99 8.25 5.42 -13.53
CA LEU A 99 9.39 4.50 -13.40
C LEU A 99 10.28 4.48 -14.65
N ARG A 100 9.72 4.74 -15.84
CA ARG A 100 10.48 4.76 -17.10
C ARG A 100 11.14 6.11 -17.35
N ASP A 101 10.38 7.19 -17.21
CA ASP A 101 10.76 8.52 -17.73
C ASP A 101 10.91 9.59 -16.63
N GLY A 102 10.48 9.31 -15.40
CA GLY A 102 10.51 10.27 -14.28
C GLY A 102 11.90 10.48 -13.69
N THR A 103 12.03 11.51 -12.85
CA THR A 103 13.24 11.80 -12.07
C THR A 103 13.44 10.79 -10.94
N GLU A 104 14.65 10.68 -10.39
CA GLU A 104 14.95 9.80 -9.25
C GLU A 104 14.04 10.08 -8.05
N ALA A 105 13.86 11.35 -7.69
CA ALA A 105 12.97 11.76 -6.60
C ALA A 105 11.50 11.38 -6.83
N GLU A 106 11.00 11.52 -8.07
CA GLU A 106 9.62 11.12 -8.40
C GLU A 106 9.44 9.60 -8.36
N ARG A 107 10.43 8.84 -8.83
CA ARG A 107 10.42 7.37 -8.77
C ARG A 107 10.41 6.89 -7.33
N ASP A 108 11.26 7.47 -6.48
CA ASP A 108 11.32 7.13 -5.07
C ASP A 108 10.02 7.46 -4.33
N ALA A 109 9.44 8.64 -4.59
CA ALA A 109 8.17 9.04 -3.99
C ALA A 109 7.03 8.09 -4.39
N ALA A 110 6.96 7.71 -5.67
CA ALA A 110 5.92 6.81 -6.17
C ALA A 110 6.12 5.37 -5.64
N LEU A 111 7.36 4.87 -5.58
CA LEU A 111 7.67 3.56 -4.99
C LEU A 111 7.34 3.49 -3.51
N GLN A 112 7.65 4.54 -2.76
CA GLN A 112 7.31 4.64 -1.33
C GLN A 112 5.80 4.68 -1.11
N THR A 113 5.07 5.40 -1.97
CA THR A 113 3.61 5.44 -1.94
C THR A 113 3.01 4.07 -2.23
N LEU A 114 3.50 3.39 -3.27
CA LEU A 114 3.08 2.03 -3.61
C LEU A 114 3.37 1.04 -2.46
N TRP A 115 4.56 1.13 -1.86
CA TRP A 115 4.94 0.32 -0.70
C TRP A 115 3.98 0.53 0.46
N THR A 116 3.65 1.78 0.77
CA THR A 116 2.72 2.15 1.86
C THR A 116 1.32 1.60 1.61
N CYS A 117 0.82 1.70 0.37
CA CYS A 117 -0.47 1.15 -0.03
C CYS A 117 -0.51 -0.37 0.12
N ILE A 118 0.54 -1.07 -0.33
CA ILE A 118 0.64 -2.53 -0.26
C ILE A 118 0.75 -3.00 1.19
N ASP A 119 1.65 -2.41 1.99
CA ASP A 119 1.83 -2.81 3.39
C ASP A 119 0.57 -2.58 4.23
N THR A 120 -0.09 -1.42 4.07
CA THR A 120 -1.36 -1.13 4.72
C THR A 120 -2.46 -2.07 4.22
N GLY A 121 -2.52 -2.34 2.92
CA GLY A 121 -3.48 -3.25 2.32
C GLY A 121 -3.34 -4.70 2.79
N LEU A 122 -2.11 -5.19 2.95
CA LEU A 122 -1.84 -6.53 3.51
C LEU A 122 -2.29 -6.63 4.98
N ARG A 123 -2.08 -5.57 5.78
CA ARG A 123 -2.58 -5.51 7.16
C ARG A 123 -4.11 -5.49 7.22
N LEU A 124 -4.77 -4.77 6.31
CA LEU A 124 -6.24 -4.75 6.19
C LEU A 124 -6.82 -6.12 5.78
N VAL A 125 -6.14 -6.84 4.89
CA VAL A 125 -6.64 -8.13 4.38
C VAL A 125 -6.31 -9.31 5.29
N ALA A 126 -5.36 -9.16 6.22
CA ALA A 126 -4.90 -10.22 7.11
C ALA A 126 -6.03 -10.94 7.88
N PRO A 127 -7.08 -10.27 8.41
CA PRO A 127 -8.20 -10.96 9.05
C PRO A 127 -9.01 -11.87 8.11
N PHE A 128 -8.97 -11.63 6.80
CA PHE A 128 -9.72 -12.38 5.79
C PHE A 128 -8.85 -13.43 5.07
N MET A 129 -7.59 -13.11 4.79
CA MET A 129 -6.66 -13.94 4.01
C MET A 129 -5.32 -14.07 4.73
N PRO A 130 -5.29 -14.71 5.91
CA PRO A 130 -4.12 -14.70 6.80
C PRO A 130 -2.86 -15.27 6.17
N TYR A 131 -2.96 -16.41 5.49
CA TYR A 131 -1.81 -17.08 4.88
C TYR A 131 -1.23 -16.31 3.69
N LEU A 132 -2.09 -15.76 2.83
CA LEU A 132 -1.67 -14.95 1.70
C LEU A 132 -1.02 -13.64 2.18
N ALA A 133 -1.65 -12.98 3.16
CA ALA A 133 -1.13 -11.75 3.74
C ALA A 133 0.24 -11.99 4.38
N GLU A 134 0.40 -13.07 5.15
CA GLU A 134 1.66 -13.42 5.80
C GLU A 134 2.77 -13.74 4.78
N GLU A 135 2.49 -14.58 3.79
CA GLU A 135 3.46 -14.95 2.76
C GLU A 135 3.98 -13.71 1.99
N LEU A 136 3.07 -12.81 1.61
CA LEU A 136 3.42 -11.57 0.92
C LEU A 136 4.11 -10.57 1.84
N TYR A 137 3.69 -10.49 3.09
CA TYR A 137 4.31 -9.64 4.10
C TYR A 137 5.78 -10.02 4.32
N GLN A 138 6.11 -11.32 4.39
CA GLN A 138 7.49 -11.78 4.52
C GLN A 138 8.38 -11.45 3.32
N ARG A 139 7.81 -11.35 2.12
CA ARG A 139 8.56 -11.00 0.89
C ARG A 139 8.89 -9.53 0.78
N LEU A 140 8.11 -8.65 1.42
CA LEU A 140 8.37 -7.23 1.40
C LEU A 140 9.69 -6.91 2.14
N PRO A 141 10.47 -5.91 1.69
CA PRO A 141 11.69 -5.51 2.36
C PRO A 141 11.44 -5.19 3.85
N ARG A 142 12.32 -5.68 4.71
CA ARG A 142 12.23 -5.40 6.15
C ARG A 142 12.66 -3.96 6.42
N GLN A 143 11.77 -3.20 7.06
CA GLN A 143 12.09 -1.90 7.63
C GLN A 143 12.42 -2.05 9.12
N HIS A 144 13.20 -1.12 9.68
CA HIS A 144 13.50 -1.10 11.11
C HIS A 144 12.21 -0.97 11.93
N GLY A 145 12.06 -1.81 12.97
CA GLY A 145 10.89 -1.81 13.84
C GLY A 145 9.66 -2.57 13.30
N ARG A 146 9.79 -3.25 12.16
CA ARG A 146 8.72 -4.08 11.59
C ARG A 146 8.56 -5.39 12.37
N GLN A 147 7.32 -5.77 12.66
CA GLN A 147 7.01 -7.01 13.39
C GLN A 147 7.37 -8.25 12.57
N GLN A 148 7.56 -9.38 13.25
CA GLN A 148 7.93 -10.63 12.58
C GLN A 148 6.79 -11.21 11.74
N SER A 149 5.53 -10.96 12.10
CA SER A 149 4.34 -11.45 11.40
C SER A 149 3.33 -10.32 11.18
N VAL A 150 2.54 -10.43 10.11
CA VAL A 150 1.45 -9.47 9.84
C VAL A 150 0.40 -9.50 10.95
N MET A 151 0.23 -10.64 11.62
CA MET A 151 -0.72 -10.82 12.72
C MET A 151 -0.31 -10.12 14.01
N GLN A 152 0.97 -9.82 14.16
CA GLN A 152 1.49 -9.07 15.31
C GLN A 152 1.45 -7.55 15.07
N CYS A 153 1.17 -7.13 13.83
CA CYS A 153 1.06 -5.71 13.51
C CYS A 153 -0.23 -5.12 14.07
N SER A 154 -0.16 -3.87 14.52
CA SER A 154 -1.35 -3.09 14.80
C SER A 154 -2.20 -2.96 13.53
N TYR A 155 -3.51 -3.17 13.69
CA TYR A 155 -4.47 -2.96 12.61
C TYR A 155 -4.50 -1.46 12.24
N PRO A 156 -4.46 -1.09 10.94
CA PRO A 156 -4.30 0.29 10.54
C PRO A 156 -5.51 1.12 10.95
N LEU A 157 -5.25 2.25 11.61
CA LEU A 157 -6.27 3.18 12.07
C LEU A 157 -6.30 4.47 11.24
N PRO A 158 -7.47 5.12 11.07
CA PRO A 158 -7.59 6.32 10.25
C PRO A 158 -6.66 7.46 10.65
N LYS A 159 -6.31 7.55 11.94
CA LYS A 159 -5.40 8.58 12.47
C LYS A 159 -4.00 8.44 11.91
N GLU A 160 -3.52 7.22 11.68
CA GLU A 160 -2.16 6.95 11.20
C GLU A 160 -2.02 7.36 9.73
N VAL A 161 -3.03 7.07 8.90
CA VAL A 161 -3.00 7.40 7.47
C VAL A 161 -3.29 8.87 7.20
N ARG A 162 -4.13 9.53 8.02
CA ARG A 162 -4.41 10.96 7.89
C ARG A 162 -3.23 11.85 8.25
N LEU A 163 -2.37 11.44 9.17
CA LEU A 163 -1.15 12.18 9.51
C LEU A 163 -0.20 12.32 8.31
N CYS A 164 -0.24 11.37 7.37
CA CYS A 164 0.47 11.45 6.10
C CYS A 164 -0.16 12.43 5.10
N LEU A 165 -1.43 12.84 5.26
CA LEU A 165 -2.12 13.75 4.34
C LEU A 165 -2.26 15.17 4.90
N SER A 166 -2.30 15.35 6.23
CA SER A 166 -2.59 16.64 6.89
C SER A 166 -1.36 17.49 7.21
N ARG A 167 -0.15 17.08 6.80
CA ARG A 167 1.10 17.84 6.98
C ARG A 167 1.55 18.57 5.70
N VAL A 168 0.61 18.76 4.76
CA VAL A 168 0.77 19.59 3.56
C VAL A 168 0.09 20.94 3.80
#